data_AF-A0A1S2CUM3-F1
#
_entry.id   AF-A0A1S2CUM3-F1
#
_cell.length_a   1.000
_cell.length_b   1.000
_cell.length_c   1.000
_cell.angle_alpha   90.00
_cell.angle_beta   90.00
_cell.angle_gamma   90.00
#
_symmetry.space_group_name_H-M   'P 1'
#
loop_
_entity.id
_entity.type
_entity.pdbx_description
1 polymer ?
#
loop_
_entity_poly.entity_id
_entity_poly.type
_entity_poly.pdbx_seq_one_letter_code
_entity_poly.pdbx_strand_id
1 'polypeptide(L)'
;MSNLELFELDAQQAQGEAGPAHMQPTKPVSQLATHWFAARAEFIAAGSDARGNRDQAAELLALGAMRTVYWLAVANVELALAREIAEWWAECAPLHGQGEIIK
;
A
#
# COMPACT_ATOMS: atom_id res chain seq x y z
N MET A 1 -17.82 30.29 44.55
CA MET A 1 -17.42 29.15 43.70
C MET A 1 -18.59 28.94 42.72
N SER A 2 -18.80 29.72 41.66
CA SER A 2 -17.96 29.98 40.46
C SER A 2 -17.61 28.66 39.74
N ASN A 3 -18.10 28.27 38.55
CA ASN A 3 -18.95 28.88 37.52
C ASN A 3 -19.82 27.75 36.89
N LEU A 4 -21.16 27.85 36.95
CA LEU A 4 -22.01 27.46 35.81
C LEU A 4 -22.08 28.69 34.89
N GLU A 5 -22.37 28.50 33.60
CA GLU A 5 -22.45 29.50 32.50
C GLU A 5 -21.16 29.68 31.68
N LEU A 6 -20.96 28.90 30.59
CA LEU A 6 -20.21 29.41 29.42
C LEU A 6 -20.44 28.71 28.06
N PHE A 7 -21.29 27.71 27.90
CA PHE A 7 -21.39 27.06 26.57
C PHE A 7 -22.82 26.79 26.10
N GLU A 8 -23.63 27.85 26.09
CA GLU A 8 -24.59 28.05 25.00
C GLU A 8 -24.43 29.50 24.49
N LEU A 9 -23.73 29.66 23.38
CA LEU A 9 -23.81 30.85 22.55
C LEU A 9 -23.49 30.48 21.09
N ASP A 10 -24.57 30.49 20.33
CA ASP A 10 -24.68 30.87 18.93
C ASP A 10 -23.96 30.03 17.86
N ALA A 11 -24.82 29.26 17.21
CA ALA A 11 -24.84 29.07 15.78
C ALA A 11 -24.27 30.25 14.97
N GLN A 12 -23.66 29.85 13.85
CA GLN A 12 -23.55 30.56 12.57
C GLN A 12 -22.21 31.23 12.22
N GLN A 13 -21.59 30.64 11.18
CA GLN A 13 -20.60 31.20 10.25
C GLN A 13 -19.16 31.39 10.73
N ALA A 14 -18.35 30.35 10.55
CA ALA A 14 -17.03 30.52 9.95
C ALA A 14 -17.05 29.86 8.57
N GLN A 15 -17.38 30.67 7.57
CA GLN A 15 -17.17 30.36 6.17
C GLN A 15 -15.66 30.19 5.92
N GLY A 16 -15.32 29.08 5.25
CA GLY A 16 -14.09 28.86 4.48
C GLY A 16 -12.84 29.66 4.82
N GLU A 17 -12.00 29.12 5.69
CA GLU A 17 -10.56 29.26 5.54
C GLU A 17 -9.96 27.86 5.48
N ALA A 18 -9.82 27.35 4.25
CA ALA A 18 -8.89 26.26 4.02
C ALA A 18 -7.51 26.79 4.43
N GLY A 19 -6.98 26.30 5.55
CA GLY A 19 -5.62 26.58 5.98
C GLY A 19 -4.64 26.35 4.82
N PRO A 20 -3.48 27.02 4.83
CA PRO A 20 -2.60 27.07 3.67
C PRO A 20 -2.30 25.65 3.19
N ALA A 21 -2.26 25.43 1.87
CA ALA A 21 -2.24 24.11 1.26
C ALA A 21 -1.15 23.15 1.79
N HIS A 22 -0.08 23.69 2.40
CA HIS A 22 0.99 22.93 3.05
C HIS A 22 0.64 22.34 4.43
N MET A 23 -0.50 22.71 5.03
CA MET A 23 -1.00 22.19 6.30
C MET A 23 -2.14 21.18 6.11
N GLN A 24 -2.53 20.87 4.87
CA GLN A 24 -3.43 19.74 4.65
C GLN A 24 -2.71 18.47 5.12
N PRO A 25 -3.35 17.62 5.95
CA PRO A 25 -2.81 16.29 6.23
C PRO A 25 -2.56 15.63 4.88
N THR A 26 -1.29 15.31 4.61
CA THR A 26 -0.95 14.57 3.40
C THR A 26 -1.81 13.31 3.41
N LYS A 27 -2.46 13.04 2.28
CA LYS A 27 -3.37 11.90 2.14
C LYS A 27 -2.64 10.67 2.72
N PRO A 28 -3.21 9.98 3.72
CA PRO A 28 -2.51 8.90 4.39
C PRO A 28 -2.04 7.90 3.34
N VAL A 29 -0.72 7.73 3.24
CA VAL A 29 -0.10 6.80 2.29
C VAL A 29 -0.40 5.40 2.81
N SER A 30 -0.98 4.54 1.97
CA SER A 30 -1.22 3.15 2.35
C SER A 30 0.11 2.49 2.70
N GLN A 31 0.22 1.99 3.94
CA GLN A 31 1.40 1.27 4.39
C GLN A 31 1.60 -0.02 3.56
N LEU A 32 0.50 -0.67 3.14
CA LEU A 32 0.56 -1.84 2.27
C LEU A 32 1.12 -1.49 0.89
N ALA A 33 0.79 -0.32 0.33
CA ALA A 33 1.37 0.13 -0.93
C ALA A 33 2.89 0.33 -0.81
N THR A 34 3.38 0.87 0.31
CA THR A 34 4.83 0.97 0.57
C THR A 34 5.50 -0.40 0.61
N HIS A 35 4.90 -1.37 1.30
CA HIS A 35 5.43 -2.74 1.37
C HIS A 35 5.41 -3.44 0.01
N TRP A 36 4.38 -3.19 -0.81
CA TRP A 36 4.33 -3.66 -2.19
C TRP A 36 5.53 -3.15 -3.02
N PHE A 37 5.79 -1.84 -2.99
CA PHE A 37 6.91 -1.26 -3.74
C PHE A 37 8.27 -1.78 -3.26
N ALA A 38 8.44 -1.95 -1.95
CA ALA A 38 9.68 -2.50 -1.39
C ALA A 38 9.92 -3.94 -1.85
N ALA A 39 8.92 -4.81 -1.72
CA ALA A 39 9.04 -6.21 -2.15
C ALA A 39 9.29 -6.33 -3.66
N ARG A 40 8.69 -5.44 -4.47
CA ARG A 40 8.94 -5.38 -5.92
C ARG A 40 10.36 -4.94 -6.25
N ALA A 41 10.91 -3.98 -5.52
CA ALA A 41 12.30 -3.58 -5.69
C ALA A 41 13.27 -4.70 -5.31
N GLU A 42 12.99 -5.45 -4.23
CA GLU A 42 13.78 -6.61 -3.81
C GLU A 42 13.74 -7.74 -4.86
N PHE A 43 12.57 -8.01 -5.44
CA PHE A 43 12.41 -8.98 -6.52
C PHE A 43 13.28 -8.63 -7.75
N ILE A 44 13.33 -7.35 -8.13
CA ILE A 44 14.17 -6.87 -9.23
C ILE A 44 15.65 -6.99 -8.85
N ALA A 45 16.02 -6.56 -7.64
CA ALA A 45 17.39 -6.61 -7.14
C ALA A 45 17.95 -8.04 -7.04
N ALA A 46 17.08 -9.05 -6.84
CA ALA A 46 17.46 -10.46 -6.87
C ALA A 46 17.91 -10.97 -8.26
N GLY A 47 17.88 -10.12 -9.29
CA GLY A 47 18.33 -10.47 -10.63
C GLY A 47 17.31 -11.31 -11.40
N SER A 48 16.02 -11.19 -11.06
CA SER A 48 14.90 -11.84 -11.77
C SER A 48 14.83 -11.46 -13.25
N ASP A 49 15.40 -10.32 -13.62
CA ASP A 49 15.54 -9.82 -15.00
C ASP A 49 16.82 -10.30 -15.70
N ALA A 50 17.79 -10.84 -14.97
CA ALA A 50 19.11 -11.22 -15.46
C ALA A 50 19.25 -12.74 -15.67
N ARG A 51 19.45 -13.15 -16.93
CA ARG A 51 19.71 -14.54 -17.33
C ARG A 51 21.13 -14.98 -16.90
N GLY A 52 21.36 -15.20 -15.60
CA GLY A 52 22.58 -15.89 -15.13
C GLY A 52 23.10 -15.57 -13.74
N ASN A 53 22.64 -14.51 -13.07
CA ASN A 53 23.07 -14.16 -11.71
C ASN A 53 21.87 -13.88 -10.79
N ARG A 54 20.90 -14.80 -10.83
CA ARG A 54 19.66 -14.72 -10.07
C ARG A 54 19.89 -15.29 -8.68
N ASP A 55 19.69 -14.49 -7.65
CA ASP A 55 19.58 -14.97 -6.28
C ASP A 55 18.19 -15.55 -6.07
N GLN A 56 18.08 -16.86 -6.27
CA GLN A 56 16.80 -17.56 -6.18
C GLN A 56 16.17 -17.49 -4.78
N ALA A 57 16.97 -17.40 -3.72
CA ALA A 57 16.45 -17.31 -2.36
C ALA A 57 15.85 -15.92 -2.09
N ALA A 58 16.58 -14.87 -2.45
CA ALA A 58 16.10 -13.48 -2.32
C ALA A 58 14.82 -13.26 -3.14
N GLU A 59 14.75 -13.83 -4.34
CA GLU A 59 13.56 -13.71 -5.17
C GLU A 59 12.34 -14.42 -4.55
N LEU A 60 12.50 -15.64 -4.07
CA LEU A 60 11.39 -16.38 -3.44
C LEU A 60 10.87 -15.65 -2.19
N LEU A 61 11.77 -15.02 -1.42
CA LEU A 61 11.41 -14.19 -0.28
C LEU A 61 10.58 -12.97 -0.73
N ALA A 62 11.02 -12.27 -1.77
CA ALA A 62 10.30 -11.12 -2.33
C ALA A 62 8.90 -11.52 -2.85
N LEU A 63 8.80 -12.64 -3.57
CA LEU A 63 7.52 -13.19 -4.03
C LEU A 63 6.59 -13.57 -2.87
N GLY A 64 7.13 -14.17 -1.80
CA GLY A 64 6.37 -14.47 -0.59
C GLY A 64 5.84 -13.20 0.11
N ALA A 65 6.66 -12.15 0.16
CA ALA A 65 6.26 -10.84 0.68
C ALA A 65 5.12 -10.24 -0.17
N MET A 66 5.26 -10.24 -1.50
CA MET A 66 4.23 -9.75 -2.43
C MET A 66 2.90 -10.49 -2.27
N ARG A 67 2.92 -11.83 -2.18
CA ARG A 67 1.71 -12.64 -1.93
C ARG A 67 1.07 -12.32 -0.57
N THR A 68 1.88 -12.03 0.45
CA THR A 68 1.38 -11.62 1.77
C THR A 68 0.69 -10.25 1.69
N VAL A 69 1.30 -9.28 1.01
CA VAL A 69 0.71 -7.95 0.81
C VAL A 69 -0.60 -8.03 0.04
N TYR A 70 -0.70 -8.90 -0.96
CA TYR A 70 -1.97 -9.15 -1.66
C TYR A 70 -3.10 -9.54 -0.69
N TRP A 71 -2.89 -10.58 0.11
CA TRP A 71 -3.94 -11.07 1.02
C TRP A 71 -4.29 -10.06 2.10
N LEU A 72 -3.31 -9.28 2.58
CA LEU A 72 -3.56 -8.17 3.50
C LEU A 72 -4.37 -7.05 2.84
N ALA A 73 -4.08 -6.71 1.58
CA ALA A 73 -4.84 -5.70 0.85
C ALA A 73 -6.29 -6.14 0.62
N VAL A 74 -6.52 -7.42 0.30
CA VAL A 74 -7.87 -8.00 0.21
C VAL A 74 -8.59 -7.92 1.56
N ALA A 75 -7.94 -8.34 2.64
CA ALA A 75 -8.54 -8.31 3.99
C ALA A 75 -8.88 -6.89 4.47
N ASN A 76 -8.07 -5.90 4.11
CA ASN A 76 -8.27 -4.48 4.44
C ASN A 76 -9.16 -3.73 3.43
N VAL A 77 -9.73 -4.43 2.44
CA VAL A 77 -10.58 -3.84 1.39
C VAL A 77 -9.85 -2.77 0.55
N GLU A 78 -8.52 -2.87 0.46
CA GLU A 78 -7.68 -2.06 -0.43
C GLU A 78 -7.66 -2.65 -1.85
N LEU A 79 -8.85 -2.73 -2.47
CA LEU A 79 -9.06 -3.50 -3.71
C LEU A 79 -8.25 -2.98 -4.91
N ALA A 80 -7.95 -1.68 -4.95
CA ALA A 80 -7.11 -1.12 -6.00
C ALA A 80 -5.67 -1.68 -5.95
N LEU A 81 -5.10 -1.78 -4.75
CA LEU A 81 -3.77 -2.35 -4.53
C LEU A 81 -3.79 -3.87 -4.76
N ALA A 82 -4.79 -4.57 -4.23
CA ALA A 82 -4.95 -6.01 -4.46
C ALA A 82 -5.01 -6.34 -5.96
N ARG A 83 -5.75 -5.53 -6.74
CA ARG A 83 -5.83 -5.66 -8.19
C ARG A 83 -4.50 -5.42 -8.88
N GLU A 84 -3.77 -4.35 -8.53
CA GLU A 84 -2.44 -4.07 -9.10
C GLU A 84 -1.49 -5.26 -8.89
N ILE A 85 -1.47 -5.83 -7.68
CA ILE A 85 -0.63 -6.97 -7.35
C ILE A 85 -1.05 -8.21 -8.15
N ALA A 86 -2.36 -8.48 -8.27
CA ALA A 86 -2.87 -9.61 -9.03
C ALA A 86 -2.56 -9.50 -10.54
N GLU A 87 -2.70 -8.31 -11.13
CA GLU A 87 -2.34 -8.04 -12.52
C GLU A 87 -0.84 -8.26 -12.75
N TRP A 88 0.02 -7.69 -11.89
CA TRP A 88 1.46 -7.92 -11.95
C TRP A 88 1.82 -9.40 -11.79
N TRP A 89 1.18 -10.10 -10.86
CA TRP A 89 1.42 -11.52 -10.62
C TRP A 89 1.03 -12.38 -11.83
N ALA A 90 -0.06 -12.05 -12.52
CA ALA A 90 -0.49 -12.77 -13.72
C ALA A 90 0.54 -12.67 -14.87
N GLU A 91 1.20 -11.51 -14.99
CA GLU A 91 2.27 -11.29 -15.98
C GLU A 91 3.56 -12.04 -15.58
N CYS A 92 3.91 -12.05 -14.29
CA CYS A 92 5.17 -12.64 -13.81
C CYS A 92 5.09 -14.16 -13.54
N ALA A 93 3.96 -14.71 -13.09
CA ALA A 93 3.83 -16.12 -12.69
C ALA A 93 4.29 -17.14 -13.76
N PRO A 94 4.05 -16.95 -15.08
CA PRO A 94 4.55 -17.85 -16.11
C PRO A 94 6.09 -17.92 -16.19
N LEU A 95 6.80 -16.85 -15.80
CA LEU A 95 8.25 -16.74 -15.92
C LEU A 95 9.00 -17.49 -14.83
N HIS A 96 8.40 -17.64 -13.65
CA HIS A 96 9.07 -18.19 -12.47
C HIS A 96 8.58 -19.59 -12.08
N GLY A 97 7.60 -20.16 -12.80
CA GLY A 97 7.05 -21.49 -12.53
C GLY A 97 6.33 -21.60 -11.18
N GLN A 98 6.07 -20.47 -10.52
CA GLN A 98 5.44 -20.37 -9.20
C GLN A 98 3.92 -20.30 -9.38
N GLY A 99 3.33 -21.45 -9.72
CA GLY A 99 1.90 -21.63 -9.84
C GLY A 99 1.22 -21.70 -8.47
N GLU A 100 0.48 -20.65 -8.12
CA GLU A 100 -0.98 -20.74 -7.99
C GLU A 100 -1.51 -19.33 -8.22
N ILE A 101 -2.48 -19.22 -9.13
CA ILE A 101 -3.12 -17.98 -9.54
C ILE A 101 -3.64 -17.29 -8.28
N ILE A 102 -3.05 -16.14 -7.94
CA ILE A 102 -3.69 -15.19 -7.04
C ILE A 102 -4.98 -14.75 -7.76
N LYS A 103 -6.14 -15.12 -7.22
CA LYS A 103 -7.48 -14.82 -7.76
C LYS A 103 -8.11 -13.65 -7.03
#